data_AF-A0A6P0JZ89-F1
#
_entry.id   AF-A0A6P0JZ89-F1
#
_cell.length_a   1.000
_cell.length_b   1.000
_cell.length_c   1.000
_cell.angle_alpha   90.00
_cell.angle_beta   90.00
_cell.angle_gamma   90.00
#
_symmetry.space_group_name_H-M   'P 1'
#
loop_
_entity.id
_entity.type
_entity.pdbx_description
1 polymer ?
#
loop_
_entity_poly.entity_id
_entity_poly.type
_entity_poly.pdbx_seq_one_letter_code
_entity_poly.pdbx_strand_id
1 'polypeptide(L)'
;QLVALLIAPKLEGDRNQYPLKMLLRRYPFLYQTVLLDEGSNTVQRQTISHLYEKKQKRFEFRLQRFVTYQVNLARVAKARQLSSGAGRIIRREKNPTLLSDRELAVILRTFCAKAEDRYSYKELANRLMQRADELTYADFKEQLYPYLVNSLESEYANSHFKPQLKDHLQETLSRYDSKPTNESLVIRTVKKLLDFLIVDLPKVDHYLFMDTVARMGTASMFVVILKLVLLHPSMVAELEKRLILLFNHYESVPQGQVKWLIKVLETYKVVYSIHFGDADLSVLKTLFKPNPPEVTEDTLIQ
;
A
#
# COMPACT_ATOMS: atom_id res chain seq x y z
N GLN A 1 -17.53 -14.40 -19.21
CA GLN A 1 -18.42 -13.36 -18.63
C GLN A 1 -17.66 -12.17 -18.01
N LEU A 2 -16.55 -12.37 -17.29
CA LEU A 2 -15.80 -11.27 -16.63
C LEU A 2 -15.07 -10.30 -17.59
N VAL A 3 -14.62 -10.76 -18.76
CA VAL A 3 -14.00 -9.89 -19.79
C VAL A 3 -14.97 -8.80 -20.27
N ALA A 4 -16.28 -9.08 -20.33
CA ALA A 4 -17.29 -8.10 -20.70
C ALA A 4 -17.38 -6.94 -19.69
N LEU A 5 -17.07 -7.16 -18.41
CA LEU A 5 -17.02 -6.11 -17.38
C LEU A 5 -15.87 -5.11 -17.61
N LEU A 6 -14.85 -5.48 -18.39
CA LEU A 6 -13.80 -4.55 -18.80
C LEU A 6 -14.27 -3.56 -19.87
N ILE A 7 -15.35 -3.86 -20.57
CA ILE A 7 -15.86 -3.08 -21.71
C ILE A 7 -17.22 -2.44 -21.37
N ALA A 8 -17.92 -2.97 -20.36
CA ALA A 8 -19.26 -2.55 -19.97
C ALA A 8 -19.38 -1.02 -19.73
N PRO A 9 -20.49 -0.40 -20.17
CA PRO A 9 -20.75 1.02 -19.99
C PRO A 9 -20.89 1.39 -18.50
N LYS A 10 -20.79 2.69 -18.24
CA LYS A 10 -20.93 3.26 -16.90
C LYS A 10 -22.41 3.13 -16.50
N LEU A 11 -22.75 2.28 -15.53
CA LEU A 11 -24.13 2.13 -15.07
C LEU A 11 -24.65 3.40 -14.36
N GLU A 12 -25.91 3.74 -14.60
CA GLU A 12 -26.63 4.88 -14.02
C GLU A 12 -27.44 4.41 -12.80
N GLY A 13 -27.17 4.96 -11.61
CA GLY A 13 -27.80 4.56 -10.34
C GLY A 13 -26.89 4.72 -9.12
N ASP A 14 -27.39 4.38 -7.92
CA ASP A 14 -26.60 4.40 -6.69
C ASP A 14 -25.51 3.31 -6.74
N ARG A 15 -24.25 3.75 -6.84
CA ARG A 15 -23.11 2.84 -6.93
C ARG A 15 -22.95 1.94 -5.72
N ASN A 16 -23.49 2.32 -4.56
CA ASN A 16 -23.41 1.50 -3.35
C ASN A 16 -24.17 0.17 -3.49
N GLN A 17 -25.16 0.10 -4.39
CA GLN A 17 -25.96 -1.11 -4.62
C GLN A 17 -25.33 -2.06 -5.64
N TYR A 18 -24.39 -1.56 -6.46
CA TYR A 18 -23.73 -2.41 -7.45
C TYR A 18 -22.78 -3.40 -6.80
N PRO A 19 -22.65 -4.63 -7.35
CA PRO A 19 -21.73 -5.62 -6.82
C PRO A 19 -20.28 -5.18 -7.02
N LEU A 20 -19.38 -5.63 -6.15
CA LEU A 20 -17.97 -5.28 -6.16
C LEU A 20 -17.27 -5.63 -7.49
N LYS A 21 -17.65 -6.75 -8.13
CA LYS A 21 -17.08 -7.21 -9.42
C LYS A 21 -17.15 -6.16 -10.54
N MET A 22 -18.07 -5.20 -10.45
CA MET A 22 -18.14 -4.08 -11.40
C MET A 22 -16.94 -3.14 -11.34
N LEU A 23 -16.21 -3.13 -10.23
CA LEU A 23 -14.96 -2.39 -10.09
C LEU A 23 -13.75 -3.14 -10.65
N LEU A 24 -13.88 -4.36 -11.20
CA LEU A 24 -12.75 -5.13 -11.73
C LEU A 24 -11.89 -4.30 -12.70
N ARG A 25 -12.51 -3.55 -13.62
CA ARG A 25 -11.81 -2.69 -14.60
C ARG A 25 -10.89 -1.63 -13.96
N ARG A 26 -11.08 -1.35 -12.68
CA ARG A 26 -10.34 -0.35 -11.91
C ARG A 26 -9.07 -0.91 -11.27
N TYR A 27 -8.98 -2.23 -11.13
CA TYR A 27 -7.93 -2.95 -10.41
C TYR A 27 -7.22 -3.93 -11.36
N PRO A 28 -6.30 -3.43 -12.21
CA PRO A 28 -5.64 -4.27 -13.21
C PRO A 28 -4.85 -5.43 -12.62
N PHE A 29 -4.29 -5.27 -11.43
CA PHE A 29 -3.54 -6.33 -10.72
C PHE A 29 -4.39 -7.58 -10.44
N LEU A 30 -5.72 -7.47 -10.46
CA LEU A 30 -6.60 -8.62 -10.32
C LEU A 30 -6.73 -9.44 -11.61
N TYR A 31 -6.36 -8.89 -12.78
CA TYR A 31 -6.66 -9.50 -14.08
C TYR A 31 -6.00 -10.86 -14.28
N GLN A 32 -4.76 -11.01 -13.82
CA GLN A 32 -4.02 -12.25 -14.09
C GLN A 32 -4.71 -13.48 -13.50
N THR A 33 -5.30 -13.37 -12.31
CA THR A 33 -5.96 -14.51 -11.66
C THR A 33 -7.47 -14.55 -11.91
N VAL A 34 -8.10 -13.40 -12.19
CA VAL A 34 -9.55 -13.34 -12.39
C VAL A 34 -9.94 -13.63 -13.86
N LEU A 35 -9.05 -13.36 -14.82
CA LEU A 35 -9.36 -13.46 -16.26
C LEU A 35 -8.60 -14.55 -17.00
N LEU A 36 -7.58 -15.15 -16.39
CA LEU A 36 -6.83 -16.25 -16.97
C LEU A 36 -7.12 -17.53 -16.19
N ASP A 37 -7.30 -18.62 -16.93
CA ASP A 37 -7.41 -19.99 -16.43
C ASP A 37 -6.20 -20.82 -16.92
N GLU A 38 -6.11 -22.08 -16.49
CA GLU A 38 -5.05 -23.00 -16.93
C GLU A 38 -5.04 -23.22 -18.45
N GLY A 39 -6.21 -23.08 -19.09
CA GLY A 39 -6.39 -23.20 -20.54
C GLY A 39 -6.04 -21.93 -21.34
N SER A 40 -5.71 -20.82 -20.68
CA SER A 40 -5.49 -19.54 -21.34
C SER A 40 -4.19 -19.53 -22.14
N ASN A 41 -4.30 -19.23 -23.43
CA ASN A 41 -3.19 -19.27 -24.38
C ASN A 41 -2.19 -18.10 -24.19
N THR A 42 -1.02 -18.20 -24.82
CA THR A 42 0.06 -17.21 -24.72
C THR A 42 -0.39 -15.80 -25.15
N VAL A 43 -1.20 -15.70 -26.21
CA VAL A 43 -1.74 -14.42 -26.71
C VAL A 43 -2.69 -13.78 -25.71
N GLN A 44 -3.56 -14.55 -25.06
CA GLN A 44 -4.44 -14.06 -23.99
C GLN A 44 -3.63 -13.54 -22.81
N ARG A 45 -2.61 -14.29 -22.36
CA ARG A 45 -1.71 -13.87 -21.27
C ARG A 45 -0.99 -12.56 -21.60
N GLN A 46 -0.44 -12.45 -22.82
CA GLN A 46 0.22 -11.23 -23.30
C GLN A 46 -0.75 -10.05 -23.39
N THR A 47 -1.98 -10.28 -23.87
CA THR A 47 -3.02 -9.25 -23.98
C THR A 47 -3.41 -8.72 -22.61
N ILE A 48 -3.59 -9.59 -21.62
CA ILE A 48 -3.90 -9.20 -20.25
C ILE A 48 -2.73 -8.43 -19.62
N SER A 49 -1.48 -8.87 -19.84
CA SER A 49 -0.30 -8.15 -19.38
C SER A 49 -0.20 -6.74 -19.98
N HIS A 50 -0.42 -6.61 -21.29
CA HIS A 50 -0.41 -5.31 -21.95
C HIS A 50 -1.53 -4.39 -21.43
N LEU A 51 -2.73 -4.95 -21.19
CA LEU A 51 -3.84 -4.21 -20.61
C LEU A 51 -3.53 -3.75 -19.18
N TYR A 52 -2.89 -4.61 -18.38
CA TYR A 52 -2.41 -4.27 -17.03
C TYR A 52 -1.51 -3.03 -17.08
N GLU A 53 -0.42 -3.08 -17.84
CA GLU A 53 0.56 -2.00 -17.96
C GLU A 53 -0.08 -0.69 -18.42
N LYS A 54 -0.91 -0.75 -19.47
CA LYS A 54 -1.59 0.42 -20.02
C LYS A 54 -2.50 1.10 -18.99
N LYS A 55 -3.23 0.32 -18.20
CA LYS A 55 -4.13 0.85 -17.16
C LYS A 55 -3.35 1.39 -15.97
N GLN A 56 -2.26 0.74 -15.58
CA GLN A 56 -1.39 1.16 -14.50
C GLN A 56 -0.72 2.50 -14.82
N LYS A 57 -0.06 2.62 -15.99
CA LYS A 57 0.55 3.88 -16.46
C LYS A 57 -0.46 5.04 -16.53
N ARG A 58 -1.68 4.76 -17.00
CA ARG A 58 -2.75 5.76 -17.04
C ARG A 58 -3.18 6.22 -15.64
N PHE A 59 -3.21 5.31 -14.67
CA PHE A 59 -3.52 5.66 -13.28
C PHE A 59 -2.39 6.53 -12.68
N GLU A 60 -1.14 6.12 -12.84
CA GLU A 60 0.05 6.83 -12.35
C GLU A 60 0.13 8.26 -12.89
N PHE A 61 -0.05 8.43 -14.21
CA PHE A 61 -0.09 9.74 -14.84
C PHE A 61 -1.18 10.64 -14.25
N ARG A 62 -2.38 10.10 -13.99
CA ARG A 62 -3.46 10.87 -13.37
C ARG A 62 -3.19 11.20 -11.90
N LEU A 63 -2.56 10.28 -11.17
CA LEU A 63 -2.15 10.51 -9.78
C LEU A 63 -1.12 11.63 -9.70
N GLN A 64 -0.10 11.61 -10.54
CA GLN A 64 0.89 12.67 -10.64
C GLN A 64 0.24 14.03 -10.96
N ARG A 65 -0.66 14.09 -11.95
CA ARG A 65 -1.36 15.34 -12.28
C ARG A 65 -2.21 15.86 -11.13
N PHE A 66 -2.89 14.98 -10.40
CA PHE A 66 -3.67 15.35 -9.22
C PHE A 66 -2.77 15.87 -8.09
N VAL A 67 -1.66 15.20 -7.82
CA VAL A 67 -0.70 15.64 -6.79
C VAL A 67 -0.10 16.99 -7.13
N THR A 68 0.38 17.18 -8.36
CA THR A 68 0.90 18.47 -8.84
C THR A 68 -0.15 19.58 -8.74
N TYR A 69 -1.41 19.27 -9.07
CA TYR A 69 -2.52 20.19 -8.88
C TYR A 69 -2.68 20.62 -7.40
N GLN A 70 -2.72 19.67 -6.48
CA GLN A 70 -2.87 19.93 -5.04
C GLN A 70 -1.69 20.76 -4.48
N VAL A 71 -0.45 20.44 -4.88
CA VAL A 71 0.73 21.19 -4.43
C VAL A 71 0.70 22.63 -4.95
N ASN A 72 0.32 22.83 -6.21
CA ASN A 72 0.19 24.17 -6.79
C ASN A 72 -0.90 24.99 -6.10
N LEU A 73 -2.03 24.38 -5.75
CA LEU A 73 -3.07 25.03 -4.96
C LEU A 73 -2.56 25.48 -3.59
N ALA A 74 -1.86 24.60 -2.86
CA ALA A 74 -1.30 24.92 -1.55
C ALA A 74 -0.29 26.08 -1.64
N ARG A 75 0.56 26.10 -2.68
CA ARG A 75 1.51 27.19 -2.95
C ARG A 75 0.81 28.52 -3.23
N VAL A 76 -0.25 28.52 -4.04
CA VAL A 76 -1.02 29.75 -4.32
C VAL A 76 -1.76 30.24 -3.09
N ALA A 77 -2.33 29.35 -2.28
CA ALA A 77 -2.96 29.71 -1.02
C ALA A 77 -1.94 30.41 -0.08
N LYS A 78 -0.73 29.84 0.05
CA LYS A 78 0.36 30.45 0.84
C LYS A 78 0.84 31.78 0.23
N ALA A 79 0.91 31.90 -1.09
CA ALA A 79 1.34 33.13 -1.76
C ALA A 79 0.30 34.27 -1.63
N ARG A 80 -0.99 33.96 -1.71
CA ARG A 80 -2.09 34.94 -1.50
C ARG A 80 -2.14 35.48 -0.08
N GLN A 81 -1.68 34.72 0.91
CA GLN A 81 -1.49 35.21 2.27
C GLN A 81 -0.31 36.19 2.38
N LEU A 82 0.63 36.21 1.42
CA LEU A 82 1.86 37.00 1.48
C LEU A 82 1.96 38.15 0.46
N SER A 83 1.19 38.15 -0.64
CA SER A 83 1.02 39.32 -1.54
C SER A 83 -0.08 39.11 -2.59
N SER A 84 -0.65 40.23 -3.06
CA SER A 84 -1.69 40.33 -4.09
C SER A 84 -1.15 40.07 -5.51
N GLY A 85 -0.70 38.85 -5.81
CA GLY A 85 -0.09 38.48 -7.10
C GLY A 85 -0.94 37.57 -7.99
N ALA A 86 -0.90 37.83 -9.30
CA ALA A 86 -1.72 37.23 -10.38
C ALA A 86 -1.91 35.70 -10.31
N GLY A 87 -3.18 35.28 -10.34
CA GLY A 87 -3.55 33.87 -10.30
C GLY A 87 -3.22 33.14 -11.60
N ARG A 88 -2.23 32.23 -11.56
CA ARG A 88 -2.06 31.22 -12.62
C ARG A 88 -3.35 30.41 -12.76
N ILE A 89 -3.80 30.19 -14.00
CA ILE A 89 -4.90 29.27 -14.31
C ILE A 89 -4.42 27.85 -13.98
N ILE A 90 -4.77 27.35 -12.81
CA ILE A 90 -4.45 25.97 -12.41
C ILE A 90 -5.57 25.06 -12.93
N ARG A 91 -5.24 24.20 -13.91
CA ARG A 91 -6.19 23.21 -14.43
C ARG A 91 -6.61 22.23 -13.33
N ARG A 92 -7.90 22.22 -13.00
CA ARG A 92 -8.48 21.29 -12.02
C ARG A 92 -8.30 19.85 -12.47
N GLU A 93 -7.63 19.05 -11.65
CA GLU A 93 -7.54 17.60 -11.83
C GLU A 93 -8.36 16.92 -10.72
N LYS A 94 -9.18 15.93 -11.10
CA LYS A 94 -10.00 15.17 -10.13
C LYS A 94 -9.16 14.06 -9.50
N ASN A 95 -9.41 13.79 -8.22
CA ASN A 95 -8.85 12.64 -7.53
C ASN A 95 -9.08 11.36 -8.36
N PRO A 96 -8.02 10.64 -8.78
CA PRO A 96 -8.17 9.46 -9.60
C PRO A 96 -8.58 8.22 -8.79
N THR A 97 -8.59 8.29 -7.46
CA THR A 97 -8.94 7.21 -6.52
C THR A 97 -10.44 7.20 -6.17
N LEU A 98 -10.92 6.16 -5.47
CA LEU A 98 -12.23 6.16 -4.78
C LEU A 98 -12.13 6.59 -3.31
N LEU A 99 -10.94 6.99 -2.87
CA LEU A 99 -10.70 7.55 -1.55
C LEU A 99 -11.15 9.01 -1.51
N SER A 100 -11.50 9.49 -0.33
CA SER A 100 -11.60 10.93 -0.11
C SER A 100 -10.23 11.60 -0.30
N ASP A 101 -10.23 12.89 -0.61
CA ASP A 101 -8.98 13.66 -0.75
C ASP A 101 -8.16 13.64 0.55
N ARG A 102 -8.83 13.57 1.71
CA ARG A 102 -8.18 13.44 3.02
C ARG A 102 -7.49 12.09 3.18
N GLU A 103 -8.16 10.99 2.86
CA GLU A 103 -7.57 9.64 2.93
C GLU A 103 -6.38 9.50 1.97
N LEU A 104 -6.52 10.01 0.74
CA LEU A 104 -5.42 10.02 -0.21
C LEU A 104 -4.24 10.86 0.29
N ALA A 105 -4.50 12.03 0.90
CA ALA A 105 -3.44 12.86 1.47
C ALA A 105 -2.68 12.16 2.61
N VAL A 106 -3.38 11.41 3.47
CA VAL A 106 -2.75 10.60 4.52
C VAL A 106 -1.83 9.55 3.90
N ILE A 107 -2.32 8.76 2.94
CA ILE A 107 -1.52 7.73 2.26
C ILE A 107 -0.29 8.36 1.57
N LEU A 108 -0.48 9.42 0.80
CA LEU A 108 0.64 10.11 0.13
C LEU A 108 1.68 10.61 1.14
N ARG A 109 1.26 11.15 2.29
CA ARG A 109 2.19 11.57 3.34
C ARG A 109 2.93 10.38 3.94
N THR A 110 2.23 9.31 4.29
CA THR A 110 2.80 8.10 4.92
C THR A 110 3.83 7.40 4.02
N PHE A 111 3.61 7.38 2.71
CA PHE A 111 4.43 6.60 1.77
C PHE A 111 5.42 7.42 0.93
N CYS A 112 5.18 8.72 0.73
CA CYS A 112 6.15 9.60 0.04
C CYS A 112 7.12 10.31 0.99
N ALA A 113 6.77 10.46 2.28
CA ALA A 113 7.71 10.97 3.26
C ALA A 113 8.80 9.94 3.58
N LYS A 114 9.93 10.42 4.13
CA LYS A 114 10.86 9.52 4.82
C LYS A 114 10.13 8.92 6.02
N ALA A 115 10.23 7.60 6.18
CA ALA A 115 9.44 6.82 7.12
C ALA A 115 9.93 7.02 8.56
N GLU A 116 11.14 6.53 8.84
CA GLU A 116 11.77 6.52 10.17
C GLU A 116 13.21 7.05 10.04
N ASP A 117 13.64 7.93 10.96
CA ASP A 117 15.02 8.44 11.06
C ASP A 117 15.65 8.93 9.75
N ARG A 118 14.83 9.57 8.92
CA ARG A 118 15.20 10.10 7.59
C ARG A 118 15.50 9.02 6.53
N TYR A 119 15.13 7.77 6.75
CA TYR A 119 15.23 6.69 5.78
C TYR A 119 13.90 6.41 5.08
N SER A 120 13.98 6.02 3.82
CA SER A 120 12.87 5.45 3.06
C SER A 120 12.63 3.99 3.45
N TYR A 121 11.42 3.48 3.23
CA TYR A 121 11.12 2.07 3.49
C TYR A 121 12.06 1.10 2.75
N LYS A 122 12.50 1.46 1.53
CA LYS A 122 13.45 0.66 0.76
C LYS A 122 14.85 0.63 1.39
N GLU A 123 15.33 1.75 1.90
CA GLU A 123 16.60 1.81 2.64
C GLU A 123 16.54 0.99 3.93
N LEU A 124 15.42 1.04 4.66
CA LEU A 124 15.21 0.24 5.87
C LEU A 124 15.18 -1.27 5.56
N ALA A 125 14.47 -1.68 4.51
CA ALA A 125 14.43 -3.08 4.07
C ALA A 125 15.83 -3.59 3.68
N ASN A 126 16.56 -2.81 2.88
CA ASN A 126 17.92 -3.17 2.46
C ASN A 126 18.87 -3.35 3.64
N ARG A 127 18.78 -2.51 4.66
CA ARG A 127 19.62 -2.63 5.88
C ARG A 127 19.34 -3.89 6.68
N LEU A 128 18.06 -4.25 6.83
CA LEU A 128 17.69 -5.49 7.50
C LEU A 128 18.23 -6.70 6.70
N MET A 129 18.05 -6.69 5.39
CA MET A 129 18.47 -7.79 4.51
C MET A 129 20.00 -7.91 4.40
N GLN A 130 20.76 -6.81 4.43
CA GLN A 130 22.22 -6.83 4.42
C GLN A 130 22.84 -7.58 5.60
N ARG A 131 22.14 -7.62 6.74
CA ARG A 131 22.59 -8.31 7.95
C ARG A 131 21.99 -9.71 8.09
N ALA A 132 20.97 -10.05 7.30
CA ALA A 132 20.17 -11.24 7.51
C ALA A 132 21.04 -12.52 7.47
N ASP A 133 21.94 -12.65 6.50
CA ASP A 133 22.76 -13.86 6.31
C ASP A 133 23.78 -14.11 7.44
N GLU A 134 24.09 -13.09 8.25
CA GLU A 134 24.99 -13.19 9.41
C GLU A 134 24.26 -13.65 10.69
N LEU A 135 22.92 -13.68 10.67
CA LEU A 135 22.07 -13.95 11.83
C LEU A 135 21.58 -15.39 11.86
N THR A 136 21.37 -15.90 13.06
CA THR A 136 20.49 -17.06 13.22
C THR A 136 19.06 -16.66 12.86
N TYR A 137 18.24 -17.64 12.48
CA TYR A 137 16.85 -17.35 12.14
C TYR A 137 16.07 -16.76 13.33
N ALA A 138 16.39 -17.15 14.56
CA ALA A 138 15.85 -16.52 15.76
C ALA A 138 16.19 -15.02 15.83
N ASP A 139 17.47 -14.67 15.70
CA ASP A 139 17.93 -13.28 15.77
C ASP A 139 17.34 -12.43 14.63
N PHE A 140 17.19 -13.03 13.44
CA PHE A 140 16.50 -12.37 12.33
C PHE A 140 15.04 -12.04 12.69
N LYS A 141 14.30 -12.98 13.30
CA LYS A 141 12.92 -12.71 13.76
C LYS A 141 12.88 -11.61 14.83
N GLU A 142 13.85 -11.60 15.74
CA GLU A 142 13.97 -10.55 16.76
C GLU A 142 14.22 -9.16 16.15
N GLN A 143 14.96 -9.06 15.04
CA GLN A 143 15.16 -7.80 14.31
C GLN A 143 13.98 -7.46 13.39
N LEU A 144 13.32 -8.46 12.82
CA LEU A 144 12.16 -8.29 11.94
C LEU A 144 10.97 -7.69 12.70
N TYR A 145 10.73 -8.12 13.94
CA TYR A 145 9.62 -7.60 14.74
C TYR A 145 9.64 -6.06 14.92
N PRO A 146 10.67 -5.43 15.52
CA PRO A 146 10.73 -3.98 15.68
C PRO A 146 10.74 -3.27 14.33
N TYR A 147 11.42 -3.84 13.32
CA TYR A 147 11.36 -3.31 11.96
C TYR A 147 9.92 -3.15 11.45
N LEU A 148 9.04 -4.12 11.71
CA LEU A 148 7.65 -4.07 11.27
C LEU A 148 6.80 -3.06 12.07
N VAL A 149 7.02 -2.96 13.39
CA VAL A 149 6.05 -2.30 14.29
C VAL A 149 6.49 -0.95 14.86
N ASN A 150 7.75 -0.55 14.70
CA ASN A 150 8.26 0.69 15.31
C ASN A 150 7.51 1.96 14.88
N SER A 151 7.06 2.03 13.62
CA SER A 151 6.25 3.15 13.11
C SER A 151 4.76 3.10 13.50
N LEU A 152 4.31 2.09 14.26
CA LEU A 152 2.91 1.95 14.66
C LEU A 152 2.72 2.50 16.07
N GLU A 153 2.06 3.65 16.19
CA GLU A 153 1.92 4.35 17.48
C GLU A 153 0.53 4.22 18.14
N SER A 154 -0.45 3.58 17.47
CA SER A 154 -1.82 3.56 18.01
C SER A 154 -1.95 2.65 19.24
N GLU A 155 -2.83 3.04 20.16
CA GLU A 155 -3.16 2.26 21.37
C GLU A 155 -3.63 0.85 21.03
N TYR A 156 -4.50 0.72 20.02
CA TYR A 156 -4.92 -0.58 19.52
C TYR A 156 -3.74 -1.41 18.98
N ALA A 157 -2.78 -0.78 18.28
CA ALA A 157 -1.60 -1.49 17.81
C ALA A 157 -0.82 -2.07 18.99
N ASN A 158 -0.56 -1.27 20.01
CA ASN A 158 0.22 -1.68 21.18
C ASN A 158 -0.49 -2.77 22.01
N SER A 159 -1.81 -2.67 22.16
CA SER A 159 -2.57 -3.54 23.08
C SER A 159 -3.00 -4.87 22.46
N HIS A 160 -3.20 -4.92 21.13
CA HIS A 160 -3.75 -6.10 20.46
C HIS A 160 -2.89 -6.59 19.30
N PHE A 161 -2.62 -5.73 18.31
CA PHE A 161 -1.99 -6.16 17.06
C PHE A 161 -0.52 -6.56 17.25
N LYS A 162 0.28 -5.75 17.95
CA LYS A 162 1.71 -5.98 18.17
C LYS A 162 1.98 -7.29 18.94
N PRO A 163 1.29 -7.60 20.06
CA PRO A 163 1.42 -8.90 20.72
C PRO A 163 1.09 -10.08 19.79
N GLN A 164 -0.05 -10.04 19.09
CA GLN A 164 -0.46 -11.12 18.18
C GLN A 164 0.57 -11.33 17.05
N LEU A 165 1.09 -10.25 16.48
CA LEU A 165 2.14 -10.32 15.46
C LEU A 165 3.44 -10.89 16.02
N LYS A 166 3.81 -10.53 17.25
CA LYS A 166 5.01 -11.04 17.92
C LYS A 166 4.90 -12.56 18.12
N ASP A 167 3.79 -13.02 18.68
CA ASP A 167 3.56 -14.43 18.97
C ASP A 167 3.56 -15.24 17.67
N HIS A 168 2.81 -14.80 16.66
CA HIS A 168 2.79 -15.46 15.36
C HIS A 168 4.16 -15.50 14.69
N LEU A 169 4.93 -14.41 14.77
CA LEU A 169 6.29 -14.37 14.22
C LEU A 169 7.20 -15.35 14.95
N GLN A 170 7.16 -15.41 16.28
CA GLN A 170 8.02 -16.32 17.04
C GLN A 170 7.73 -17.79 16.76
N GLU A 171 6.45 -18.15 16.61
CA GLU A 171 6.04 -19.51 16.23
C GLU A 171 6.38 -19.87 14.77
N THR A 172 6.49 -18.86 13.90
CA THR A 172 6.74 -19.06 12.48
C THR A 172 8.08 -19.76 12.27
N LEU A 173 8.01 -20.98 11.72
CA LEU A 173 9.16 -21.78 11.32
C LEU A 173 10.18 -22.02 12.47
N SER A 174 9.71 -22.07 13.71
CA SER A 174 10.54 -22.19 14.93
C SER A 174 11.56 -23.33 14.92
N ARG A 175 11.28 -24.43 14.21
CA ARG A 175 12.23 -25.55 14.00
C ARG A 175 13.53 -25.15 13.29
N TYR A 176 13.59 -23.98 12.66
CA TYR A 176 14.77 -23.45 11.97
C TYR A 176 15.51 -22.38 12.78
N ASP A 177 15.09 -22.07 14.01
CA ASP A 177 15.59 -20.94 14.80
C ASP A 177 17.11 -20.95 15.02
N SER A 178 17.69 -22.15 15.18
CA SER A 178 19.15 -22.34 15.34
C SER A 178 19.91 -22.40 14.02
N LYS A 179 19.23 -22.31 12.86
CA LYS A 179 19.86 -22.34 11.55
C LYS A 179 20.24 -20.92 11.09
N PRO A 180 21.30 -20.79 10.26
CA PRO A 180 21.57 -19.53 9.58
C PRO A 180 20.36 -19.09 8.76
N THR A 181 20.05 -17.80 8.83
CA THR A 181 19.02 -17.21 7.98
C THR A 181 19.47 -17.29 6.52
N ASN A 182 18.52 -17.52 5.63
CA ASN A 182 18.74 -17.46 4.20
C ASN A 182 17.49 -16.93 3.50
N GLU A 183 17.64 -16.58 2.24
CA GLU A 183 16.57 -16.07 1.39
C GLU A 183 15.31 -16.95 1.39
N SER A 184 15.46 -18.29 1.41
CA SER A 184 14.31 -19.20 1.44
C SER A 184 13.51 -19.07 2.74
N LEU A 185 14.19 -18.95 3.89
CA LEU A 185 13.55 -18.72 5.17
C LEU A 185 12.85 -17.36 5.20
N VAL A 186 13.47 -16.31 4.67
CA VAL A 186 12.85 -14.97 4.57
C VAL A 186 11.57 -15.03 3.72
N ILE A 187 11.64 -15.60 2.52
CA ILE A 187 10.48 -15.75 1.62
C ILE A 187 9.34 -16.52 2.31
N ARG A 188 9.64 -17.65 2.96
CA ARG A 188 8.63 -18.45 3.66
C ARG A 188 8.03 -17.71 4.85
N THR A 189 8.85 -16.95 5.58
CA THR A 189 8.41 -16.12 6.71
C THR A 189 7.46 -15.05 6.23
N VAL A 190 7.84 -14.28 5.21
CA VAL A 190 6.99 -13.21 4.66
C VAL A 190 5.69 -13.76 4.12
N LYS A 191 5.70 -14.90 3.41
CA LYS A 191 4.46 -15.55 2.95
C LYS A 191 3.52 -15.89 4.11
N LYS A 192 4.02 -16.51 5.17
CA LYS A 192 3.25 -16.84 6.37
C LYS A 192 2.71 -15.60 7.08
N LEU A 193 3.52 -14.54 7.19
CA LEU A 193 3.07 -13.26 7.75
C LEU A 193 1.99 -12.61 6.88
N LEU A 194 2.09 -12.66 5.56
CA LEU A 194 1.04 -12.16 4.68
C LEU A 194 -0.24 -12.99 4.79
N ASP A 195 -0.15 -14.31 5.01
CA ASP A 195 -1.32 -15.15 5.29
C ASP A 195 -1.99 -14.69 6.59
N PHE A 196 -1.23 -14.64 7.69
CA PHE A 196 -1.72 -14.15 8.98
C PHE A 196 -2.34 -12.75 8.91
N LEU A 197 -1.69 -11.82 8.22
CA LEU A 197 -2.10 -10.42 8.19
C LEU A 197 -3.30 -10.13 7.29
N ILE A 198 -3.54 -10.94 6.25
CA ILE A 198 -4.51 -10.60 5.19
C ILE A 198 -5.59 -11.67 5.06
N VAL A 199 -5.19 -12.91 4.76
CA VAL A 199 -6.08 -14.06 4.54
C VAL A 199 -5.31 -15.32 4.91
N ASP A 200 -5.74 -16.01 5.97
CA ASP A 200 -5.27 -17.37 6.22
C ASP A 200 -5.90 -18.33 5.19
N LEU A 201 -5.21 -19.40 4.81
CA LEU A 201 -5.73 -20.41 3.88
C LEU A 201 -5.70 -21.77 4.56
N PRO A 202 -6.71 -22.65 4.35
CA PRO A 202 -7.72 -22.62 3.28
C PRO A 202 -9.05 -21.93 3.61
N LYS A 203 -9.32 -21.60 4.88
CA LYS A 203 -10.51 -20.84 5.26
C LYS A 203 -10.21 -19.36 5.06
N VAL A 204 -10.97 -18.64 4.23
CA VAL A 204 -10.78 -17.19 3.98
C VAL A 204 -11.09 -16.38 5.26
N ASP A 205 -10.24 -16.53 6.27
CA ASP A 205 -10.30 -15.80 7.53
C ASP A 205 -9.43 -14.56 7.39
N HIS A 206 -10.10 -13.43 7.47
CA HIS A 206 -9.54 -12.10 7.27
C HIS A 206 -10.08 -11.14 8.33
N TYR A 207 -10.55 -11.67 9.47
CA TYR A 207 -11.10 -10.86 10.56
C TYR A 207 -10.02 -9.95 11.15
N LEU A 208 -8.82 -10.48 11.39
CA LEU A 208 -7.68 -9.67 11.86
C LEU A 208 -7.40 -8.51 10.91
N PHE A 209 -7.40 -8.77 9.60
CA PHE A 209 -7.18 -7.75 8.58
C PHE A 209 -8.26 -6.67 8.62
N MET A 210 -9.53 -7.08 8.64
CA MET A 210 -10.66 -6.16 8.70
C MET A 210 -10.67 -5.32 9.98
N ASP A 211 -10.49 -5.95 11.14
CA ASP A 211 -10.51 -5.27 12.44
C ASP A 211 -9.32 -4.30 12.57
N THR A 212 -8.13 -4.71 12.11
CA THR A 212 -6.95 -3.84 12.07
C THR A 212 -7.15 -2.64 11.14
N VAL A 213 -7.71 -2.86 9.94
CA VAL A 213 -8.04 -1.76 9.02
C VAL A 213 -9.10 -0.84 9.62
N ALA A 214 -10.08 -1.36 10.35
CA ALA A 214 -11.12 -0.57 10.99
C ALA A 214 -10.59 0.28 12.16
N ARG A 215 -9.69 -0.28 12.98
CA ARG A 215 -9.20 0.35 14.22
C ARG A 215 -7.93 1.18 14.06
N MET A 216 -7.00 0.77 13.19
CA MET A 216 -5.74 1.49 12.94
C MET A 216 -5.76 2.30 11.64
N GLY A 217 -6.70 2.00 10.74
CA GLY A 217 -6.76 2.59 9.42
C GLY A 217 -5.93 1.86 8.38
N THR A 218 -6.33 2.00 7.12
CA THR A 218 -5.72 1.31 5.99
C THR A 218 -4.25 1.68 5.78
N ALA A 219 -3.87 2.94 6.01
CA ALA A 219 -2.49 3.40 5.80
C ALA A 219 -1.50 2.67 6.73
N SER A 220 -1.80 2.59 8.03
CA SER A 220 -0.94 1.92 9.01
C SER A 220 -0.79 0.41 8.73
N MET A 221 -1.88 -0.25 8.33
CA MET A 221 -1.80 -1.65 7.91
C MET A 221 -0.89 -1.83 6.68
N PHE A 222 -1.00 -0.93 5.69
CA PHE A 222 -0.15 -0.97 4.51
C PHE A 222 1.31 -0.62 4.78
N VAL A 223 1.64 0.06 5.88
CA VAL A 223 3.05 0.26 6.29
C VAL A 223 3.69 -1.09 6.61
N VAL A 224 3.00 -1.94 7.39
CA VAL A 224 3.48 -3.29 7.74
C VAL A 224 3.59 -4.15 6.49
N ILE A 225 2.55 -4.16 5.65
CA ILE A 225 2.53 -4.93 4.40
C ILE A 225 3.65 -4.47 3.46
N LEU A 226 3.84 -3.16 3.28
CA LEU A 226 4.90 -2.64 2.42
C LEU A 226 6.29 -3.06 2.93
N LYS A 227 6.54 -2.91 4.24
CA LYS A 227 7.79 -3.34 4.87
C LYS A 227 8.09 -4.81 4.58
N LEU A 228 7.09 -5.69 4.70
CA LEU A 228 7.21 -7.10 4.34
C LEU A 228 7.51 -7.31 2.85
N VAL A 229 6.75 -6.66 1.97
CA VAL A 229 6.90 -6.84 0.52
C VAL A 229 8.25 -6.33 0.00
N LEU A 230 8.84 -5.33 0.66
CA LEU A 230 10.16 -4.82 0.31
C LEU A 230 11.33 -5.75 0.67
N LEU A 231 11.11 -6.79 1.48
CA LEU A 231 12.17 -7.74 1.84
C LEU A 231 12.58 -8.65 0.69
N HIS A 232 11.68 -8.92 -0.27
CA HIS A 232 12.00 -9.74 -1.43
C HIS A 232 11.11 -9.41 -2.66
N PRO A 233 11.66 -9.31 -3.88
CA PRO A 233 10.91 -8.86 -5.07
C PRO A 233 9.65 -9.68 -5.40
N SER A 234 9.68 -11.00 -5.16
CA SER A 234 8.53 -11.87 -5.45
C SER A 234 7.33 -11.64 -4.52
N MET A 235 7.48 -10.87 -3.44
CA MET A 235 6.42 -10.66 -2.45
C MET A 235 5.29 -9.76 -2.94
N VAL A 236 5.52 -8.95 -3.98
CA VAL A 236 4.46 -8.15 -4.60
C VAL A 236 3.38 -9.07 -5.18
N ALA A 237 3.78 -10.09 -5.94
CA ALA A 237 2.86 -11.06 -6.52
C ALA A 237 2.13 -11.88 -5.43
N GLU A 238 2.81 -12.17 -4.32
CA GLU A 238 2.20 -12.87 -3.18
C GLU A 238 1.14 -12.03 -2.46
N LEU A 239 1.37 -10.71 -2.32
CA LEU A 239 0.37 -9.79 -1.82
C LEU A 239 -0.85 -9.72 -2.75
N GLU A 240 -0.62 -9.59 -4.06
CA GLU A 240 -1.71 -9.54 -5.05
C GLU A 240 -2.61 -10.77 -5.01
N LYS A 241 -2.03 -11.98 -4.88
CA LYS A 241 -2.80 -13.22 -4.72
C LYS A 241 -3.80 -13.14 -3.55
N ARG A 242 -3.40 -12.59 -2.40
CA ARG A 242 -4.26 -12.45 -1.22
C ARG A 242 -5.35 -11.39 -1.42
N LEU A 243 -5.02 -10.28 -2.08
CA LEU A 243 -6.01 -9.27 -2.47
C LEU A 243 -7.04 -9.82 -3.49
N ILE A 244 -6.61 -10.71 -4.38
CA ILE A 244 -7.51 -11.41 -5.31
C ILE A 244 -8.45 -12.33 -4.56
N LEU A 245 -7.95 -13.10 -3.59
CA LEU A 245 -8.79 -13.97 -2.76
C LEU A 245 -9.88 -13.17 -2.03
N LEU A 246 -9.52 -12.04 -1.43
CA LEU A 246 -10.49 -11.13 -0.82
C LEU A 246 -11.49 -10.57 -1.84
N PHE A 247 -11.02 -10.13 -3.00
CA PHE A 247 -11.89 -9.60 -4.04
C PHE A 247 -12.92 -10.64 -4.50
N ASN A 248 -12.47 -11.88 -4.76
CA ASN A 248 -13.33 -12.97 -5.19
C ASN A 248 -14.35 -13.34 -4.10
N HIS A 249 -13.94 -13.35 -2.82
CA HIS A 249 -14.84 -13.61 -1.70
C HIS A 249 -15.99 -12.57 -1.63
N TYR A 250 -15.72 -11.31 -1.97
CA TYR A 250 -16.69 -10.21 -1.89
C TYR A 250 -17.29 -9.80 -3.25
N GLU A 251 -17.01 -10.51 -4.33
CA GLU A 251 -17.26 -10.01 -5.70
C GLU A 251 -18.74 -9.70 -5.98
N SER A 252 -19.64 -10.45 -5.33
CA SER A 252 -21.09 -10.32 -5.48
C SER A 252 -21.73 -9.42 -4.41
N VAL A 253 -20.95 -8.96 -3.43
CA VAL A 253 -21.43 -8.11 -2.35
C VAL A 253 -21.56 -6.65 -2.83
N PRO A 254 -22.62 -5.92 -2.45
CA PRO A 254 -22.78 -4.52 -2.83
C PRO A 254 -21.62 -3.64 -2.33
N GLN A 255 -21.13 -2.74 -3.19
CA GLN A 255 -20.01 -1.83 -2.90
C GLN A 255 -20.20 -1.03 -1.60
N GLY A 256 -21.44 -0.70 -1.24
CA GLY A 256 -21.78 0.01 -0.02
C GLY A 256 -21.44 -0.76 1.26
N GLN A 257 -21.47 -2.09 1.23
CA GLN A 257 -21.21 -2.98 2.36
C GLN A 257 -19.72 -3.34 2.49
N VAL A 258 -18.94 -3.21 1.42
CA VAL A 258 -17.50 -3.57 1.37
C VAL A 258 -16.60 -2.36 1.12
N LYS A 259 -17.00 -1.19 1.62
CA LYS A 259 -16.21 0.05 1.49
C LYS A 259 -14.80 -0.09 2.04
N TRP A 260 -14.61 -0.87 3.09
CA TRP A 260 -13.29 -1.15 3.67
C TRP A 260 -12.35 -1.82 2.64
N LEU A 261 -12.85 -2.79 1.88
CA LEU A 261 -12.07 -3.50 0.87
C LEU A 261 -11.77 -2.59 -0.32
N ILE A 262 -12.73 -1.74 -0.73
CA ILE A 262 -12.48 -0.72 -1.75
C ILE A 262 -11.33 0.20 -1.30
N LYS A 263 -11.33 0.66 -0.04
CA LYS A 263 -10.23 1.48 0.49
C LYS A 263 -8.89 0.75 0.48
N VAL A 264 -8.87 -0.54 0.82
CA VAL A 264 -7.68 -1.41 0.73
C VAL A 264 -7.16 -1.48 -0.70
N LEU A 265 -8.01 -1.76 -1.68
CA LEU A 265 -7.62 -1.88 -3.10
C LEU A 265 -7.15 -0.54 -3.69
N GLU A 266 -7.79 0.58 -3.31
CA GLU A 266 -7.31 1.92 -3.70
C GLU A 266 -5.97 2.27 -3.05
N THR A 267 -5.78 1.92 -1.79
CA THR A 267 -4.52 2.15 -1.06
C THR A 267 -3.40 1.35 -1.70
N TYR A 268 -3.62 0.07 -2.00
CA TYR A 268 -2.66 -0.77 -2.73
C TYR A 268 -2.21 -0.10 -4.03
N LYS A 269 -3.13 0.39 -4.86
CA LYS A 269 -2.76 1.05 -6.12
C LYS A 269 -1.85 2.25 -5.92
N VAL A 270 -2.14 3.09 -4.92
CA VAL A 270 -1.33 4.27 -4.62
C VAL A 270 0.05 3.85 -4.12
N VAL A 271 0.12 2.91 -3.16
CA VAL A 271 1.38 2.40 -2.60
C VAL A 271 2.22 1.73 -3.68
N TYR A 272 1.60 0.90 -4.52
CA TYR A 272 2.27 0.27 -5.66
C TYR A 272 2.89 1.32 -6.58
N SER A 273 2.11 2.33 -6.99
CA SER A 273 2.59 3.40 -7.87
C SER A 273 3.76 4.18 -7.27
N ILE A 274 3.84 4.31 -5.94
CA ILE A 274 4.92 5.02 -5.25
C ILE A 274 6.21 4.19 -5.17
N HIS A 275 6.10 2.90 -4.87
CA HIS A 275 7.25 2.06 -4.51
C HIS A 275 7.70 1.08 -5.59
N PHE A 276 6.79 0.66 -6.47
CA PHE A 276 7.02 -0.37 -7.49
C PHE A 276 6.64 0.09 -8.91
N GLY A 277 5.98 1.24 -9.05
CA GLY A 277 5.57 1.83 -10.33
C GLY A 277 6.41 3.03 -10.75
N ASP A 278 5.95 3.70 -11.81
CA ASP A 278 6.67 4.81 -12.47
C ASP A 278 6.14 6.20 -12.07
N ALA A 279 5.35 6.31 -11.00
CA ALA A 279 4.75 7.59 -10.62
C ALA A 279 5.80 8.56 -10.04
N ASP A 280 6.12 9.62 -10.79
CA ASP A 280 6.96 10.70 -10.28
C ASP A 280 6.17 11.63 -9.35
N LEU A 281 6.31 11.40 -8.05
CA LEU A 281 5.73 12.22 -6.98
C LEU A 281 6.77 13.08 -6.25
N SER A 282 7.91 13.35 -6.89
CA SER A 282 9.00 14.17 -6.31
C SER A 282 8.55 15.54 -5.80
N VAL A 283 7.53 16.14 -6.43
CA VAL A 283 6.90 17.40 -6.01
C VAL A 283 6.44 17.38 -4.54
N LEU A 284 6.01 16.22 -4.02
CA LEU A 284 5.59 16.09 -2.61
C LEU A 284 6.76 16.24 -1.63
N LYS A 285 7.98 15.86 -2.02
CA LYS A 285 9.17 16.03 -1.17
C LYS A 285 9.42 17.50 -0.83
N THR A 286 8.96 18.42 -1.66
CA THR A 286 9.05 19.87 -1.41
C THR A 286 8.06 20.36 -0.35
N LEU A 287 6.95 19.66 -0.15
CA LEU A 287 5.94 19.96 0.88
C LEU A 287 6.25 19.27 2.22
N PHE A 288 6.85 18.08 2.17
CA PHE A 288 7.13 17.27 3.36
C PHE A 288 8.57 17.43 3.89
N LYS A 289 9.26 18.53 3.58
CA LYS A 289 10.54 18.81 4.24
C LYS A 289 10.31 18.82 5.76
N PRO A 290 11.17 18.17 6.56
CA PRO A 290 11.17 18.43 7.98
C PRO A 290 11.40 19.93 8.16
N ASN A 291 10.69 20.56 9.10
CA ASN A 291 11.05 21.89 9.55
C ASN A 291 12.58 21.92 9.77
N PRO A 292 13.30 22.99 9.40
CA PRO A 292 14.64 23.16 9.96
C PRO A 292 14.50 23.01 11.49
N PRO A 293 15.51 22.47 12.19
CA PRO A 293 15.50 22.56 13.64
C PRO A 293 15.20 24.02 13.96
N GLU A 294 14.21 24.25 14.82
CA GLU A 294 14.08 25.55 15.48
C GLU A 294 15.49 25.92 15.89
N VAL A 295 15.96 27.05 15.36
CA VAL A 295 17.10 27.72 15.93
C VAL A 295 16.65 27.95 17.36
N THR A 296 17.14 27.11 18.28
CA THR A 296 17.03 27.37 19.70
C THR A 296 17.51 28.80 19.88
N GLU A 297 16.66 29.62 20.50
CA GLU A 297 16.97 30.97 20.92
C GLU A 297 18.14 30.93 21.92
N ASP A 298 19.35 30.72 21.42
CA ASP A 298 20.64 30.98 22.09
C ASP A 298 21.50 31.86 21.18
N THR A 299 20.87 32.63 20.28
CA THR A 299 21.55 33.65 19.48
C THR A 299 20.82 34.99 19.50
N LEU A 300 20.20 35.32 20.63
CA LEU A 300 19.84 36.68 21.03
C LEU A 300 19.73 36.72 22.56
N ILE A 301 20.77 37.30 23.20
CA ILE A 301 20.88 37.71 24.60
C ILE A 301 21.43 36.64 25.59
N GLN A 302 22.73 36.34 25.52
CA GLN A 302 23.78 36.69 26.52
C GLN A 302 25.14 36.15 26.10
#